data_AF-A0A349QTJ2-F1
#
_entry.id   AF-A0A349QTJ2-F1
#
_cell.length_a   1.000
_cell.length_b   1.000
_cell.length_c   1.000
_cell.angle_alpha   90.00
_cell.angle_beta   90.00
_cell.angle_gamma   90.00
#
_symmetry.space_group_name_H-M   'P 1'
#
loop_
_entity.id
_entity.type
_entity.pdbx_description
1 polymer ?
#
loop_
_entity_poly.entity_id
_entity_poly.type
_entity_poly.pdbx_seq_one_letter_code
_entity_poly.pdbx_strand_id
1 'polypeptide(L)'
;MSLMLLKIMLCSGIIGHAINMYCDRILSIFPNGTLRLEDLKDIGREGKMAKLMEGVSEKVPMRSAILGAFSLMFQFLGYFSITAYMYGRSKLYGSIMFVAIVLFITVGIAHHVKYGFAEYVFLKLGRNERAKSLMIDLYNSAPITRICYAGYIVFIIALIAAILSGTAGFPLWAAIFTILPVFIILFPFRIIGTLHIAAIASMLVWMILL
;
A
#
# COMPACT_ATOMS: atom_id res chain seq x y z
N MET A 1 -16.62 19.98 -4.66
CA MET A 1 -15.22 20.23 -4.27
C MET A 1 -14.54 21.00 -5.39
N SER A 2 -13.70 21.99 -5.09
CA SER A 2 -13.00 22.75 -6.14
C SER A 2 -11.92 21.90 -6.81
N LEU A 3 -11.60 22.21 -8.07
CA LEU A 3 -10.55 21.52 -8.81
C LEU A 3 -9.19 21.61 -8.11
N MET A 4 -8.84 22.78 -7.59
CA MET A 4 -7.60 22.99 -6.85
C MET A 4 -7.50 22.05 -5.64
N LEU A 5 -8.58 21.89 -4.88
CA LEU A 5 -8.58 21.01 -3.72
C LEU A 5 -8.43 19.53 -4.12
N LEU A 6 -9.08 19.10 -5.21
CA LEU A 6 -8.90 17.75 -5.76
C LEU A 6 -7.43 17.47 -6.10
N LYS A 7 -6.73 18.43 -6.74
CA LYS A 7 -5.31 18.28 -7.10
C LYS A 7 -4.40 18.27 -5.87
N ILE A 8 -4.65 19.12 -4.87
CA ILE A 8 -3.90 19.10 -3.60
C ILE A 8 -4.03 17.73 -2.92
N MET A 9 -5.24 17.17 -2.89
CA MET A 9 -5.46 15.85 -2.32
C MET A 9 -4.74 14.73 -3.08
N LEU A 10 -4.69 14.80 -4.42
CA LEU A 10 -3.86 13.91 -5.23
C LEU A 10 -2.36 14.05 -4.94
N CYS A 11 -1.85 15.28 -4.80
CA CYS A 11 -0.47 15.53 -4.38
C CYS A 11 -0.17 14.87 -3.02
N SER A 12 -1.08 15.01 -2.04
CA SER A 12 -0.95 14.33 -0.76
C SER A 12 -0.88 12.81 -0.95
N GLY A 13 -1.74 12.23 -1.80
CA GLY A 13 -1.69 10.81 -2.14
C GLY A 13 -0.34 10.34 -2.69
N ILE A 14 0.24 11.11 -3.61
CA ILE A 14 1.57 10.85 -4.18
C ILE A 14 2.64 10.87 -3.09
N ILE A 15 2.62 11.87 -2.21
CA ILE A 15 3.55 11.97 -1.06
C ILE A 15 3.40 10.75 -0.16
N GLY A 16 2.17 10.34 0.15
CA GLY A 16 1.90 9.12 0.92
C GLY A 16 2.51 7.90 0.25
N HIS A 17 2.24 7.65 -1.03
CA HIS A 17 2.84 6.51 -1.72
C HIS A 17 4.38 6.55 -1.71
N ALA A 18 5.00 7.72 -1.84
CA ALA A 18 6.46 7.85 -1.74
C ALA A 18 6.98 7.50 -0.34
N ILE A 19 6.30 7.91 0.72
CA ILE A 19 6.65 7.56 2.11
C ILE A 19 6.48 6.05 2.35
N ASN A 20 5.39 5.42 1.88
CA ASN A 20 5.25 3.97 2.01
C ASN A 20 6.27 3.19 1.19
N MET A 21 6.64 3.67 0.00
CA MET A 21 7.74 3.07 -0.76
C MET A 21 9.06 3.11 0.03
N TYR A 22 9.32 4.19 0.77
CA TYR A 22 10.45 4.24 1.71
C TYR A 22 10.29 3.22 2.85
N CYS A 23 9.08 3.09 3.43
CA CYS A 23 8.76 2.12 4.47
C CYS A 23 9.02 0.67 4.01
N ASP A 24 8.58 0.30 2.80
CA ASP A 24 8.84 -1.00 2.20
C ASP A 24 10.34 -1.26 2.07
N ARG A 25 11.11 -0.26 1.64
CA ARG A 25 12.55 -0.39 1.45
C ARG A 25 13.30 -0.58 2.76
N ILE A 26 12.96 0.15 3.81
CA ILE A 26 13.63 -0.03 5.12
C ILE A 26 13.26 -1.34 5.82
N LEU A 27 12.16 -1.99 5.42
CA LEU A 27 11.75 -3.32 5.90
C LEU A 27 12.16 -4.47 4.96
N SER A 28 12.71 -4.16 3.79
CA SER A 28 13.07 -5.18 2.80
C SER A 28 14.56 -5.17 2.46
N ILE A 29 15.26 -4.05 2.62
CA ILE A 29 16.68 -3.91 2.29
C ILE A 29 17.47 -3.79 3.60
N PHE A 30 18.11 -4.89 3.99
CA PHE A 30 18.88 -5.01 5.21
C PHE A 30 20.39 -5.06 4.91
N PRO A 31 21.27 -4.86 5.92
CA PRO A 31 22.72 -4.93 5.73
C PRO A 31 23.19 -6.28 5.17
N ASN A 32 22.52 -7.38 5.52
CA ASN A 32 22.94 -8.74 5.15
C ASN A 32 22.12 -9.35 4.02
N GLY A 33 21.33 -8.55 3.32
CA GLY A 33 20.54 -9.01 2.17
C GLY A 33 19.22 -8.31 2.02
N THR A 34 18.45 -8.74 1.03
CA THR A 34 17.14 -8.17 0.71
C THR A 34 16.06 -9.23 0.91
N LEU A 35 15.03 -8.93 1.68
CA LEU A 35 13.82 -9.74 1.78
C LEU A 35 12.99 -9.54 0.51
N ARG A 36 12.90 -10.58 -0.33
CA ARG A 36 12.05 -10.57 -1.53
C ARG A 36 10.76 -11.33 -1.28
N LEU A 37 9.77 -11.14 -2.16
CA LEU A 37 8.50 -11.89 -2.13
C LEU A 37 8.72 -13.42 -2.13
N GLU A 38 9.74 -13.89 -2.82
CA GLU A 38 10.11 -15.32 -2.87
C GLU A 38 10.62 -15.84 -1.53
N ASP A 39 11.29 -14.99 -0.75
CA ASP A 39 11.84 -15.34 0.56
C ASP A 39 10.78 -15.50 1.64
N LEU A 40 9.57 -14.96 1.42
CA LEU A 40 8.46 -15.04 2.37
C LEU A 40 8.09 -16.48 2.72
N LYS A 41 8.27 -17.41 1.78
CA LYS A 41 8.01 -18.86 1.99
C LYS A 41 8.97 -19.50 3.00
N ASP A 42 10.15 -18.90 3.16
CA ASP A 42 11.22 -19.42 4.02
C ASP A 42 11.37 -18.65 5.33
N ILE A 43 10.48 -17.70 5.66
CA ILE A 43 10.56 -16.91 6.91
C ILE A 43 10.61 -17.82 8.14
N GLY A 44 9.96 -18.99 8.08
CA GLY A 44 9.97 -19.99 9.15
C GLY A 44 11.30 -20.75 9.29
N ARG A 45 12.16 -20.74 8.27
CA ARG A 45 13.43 -21.47 8.28
C ARG A 45 14.34 -20.97 9.39
N GLU A 46 14.89 -21.91 10.15
CA GLU A 46 15.78 -21.63 11.28
C GLU A 46 16.94 -20.71 10.87
N GLY A 47 17.20 -19.68 11.67
CA GLY A 47 18.30 -18.74 11.47
C GLY A 47 18.21 -17.78 10.26
N LYS A 48 17.32 -17.99 9.27
CA LYS A 48 17.25 -17.16 8.05
C LYS A 48 16.97 -15.68 8.37
N MET A 49 15.88 -15.42 9.11
CA MET A 49 15.51 -14.05 9.48
C MET A 49 16.52 -13.40 10.44
N ALA A 50 17.09 -14.18 11.34
CA ALA A 50 18.09 -13.71 12.30
C ALA A 50 19.34 -13.19 11.58
N LYS A 51 19.85 -13.96 10.61
CA LYS A 51 20.99 -13.59 9.77
C LYS A 51 20.67 -12.40 8.87
N LEU A 52 19.50 -12.41 8.23
CA LEU A 52 19.09 -11.34 7.32
C LEU A 52 19.01 -9.98 8.04
N MET A 53 18.43 -9.96 9.24
CA MET A 53 18.24 -8.75 10.04
C MET A 53 19.34 -8.52 11.07
N GLU A 54 20.48 -9.20 10.96
CA GLU A 54 21.62 -8.94 11.84
C GLU A 54 22.11 -7.48 11.68
N GLY A 55 22.38 -6.80 12.80
CA GLY A 55 22.74 -5.38 12.79
C GLY A 55 21.57 -4.39 12.55
N VAL A 56 20.34 -4.87 12.33
CA VAL A 56 19.15 -4.00 12.20
C VAL A 56 18.63 -3.60 13.59
N SER A 57 18.44 -2.29 13.81
CA SER A 57 17.82 -1.80 15.05
C SER A 57 16.32 -2.07 15.09
N GLU A 58 15.81 -2.43 16.27
CA GLU A 58 14.38 -2.59 16.52
C GLU A 58 13.57 -1.32 16.23
N LYS A 59 14.20 -0.15 16.27
CA LYS A 59 13.53 1.12 15.95
C LYS A 59 13.09 1.20 14.49
N VAL A 60 13.71 0.43 13.58
CA VAL A 60 13.42 0.48 12.15
C VAL A 60 11.99 0.01 11.84
N PRO A 61 11.54 -1.18 12.28
CA PRO A 61 10.15 -1.60 12.07
C PRO A 61 9.10 -0.69 12.71
N MET A 62 9.34 -0.18 13.93
CA MET A 62 8.39 0.75 14.55
C MET A 62 8.31 2.09 13.82
N ARG A 63 9.44 2.62 13.34
CA ARG A 63 9.44 3.81 12.49
C ARG A 63 8.64 3.56 11.21
N SER A 64 8.84 2.40 10.58
CA SER A 64 8.07 2.00 9.39
C SER A 64 6.58 1.88 9.68
N ALA A 65 6.19 1.25 10.79
CA ALA A 65 4.80 1.10 11.21
C ALA A 65 4.07 2.44 11.35
N ILE A 66 4.67 3.39 12.07
CA ILE A 66 4.04 4.70 12.34
C ILE A 66 4.04 5.59 11.11
N LEU A 67 5.17 5.66 10.38
CA LEU A 67 5.24 6.42 9.12
C LEU A 67 4.28 5.84 8.08
N GLY A 68 4.17 4.52 8.01
CA GLY A 68 3.26 3.81 7.11
C GLY A 68 1.80 4.09 7.39
N ALA A 69 1.39 4.08 8.66
CA ALA A 69 0.04 4.45 9.07
C ALA A 69 -0.29 5.91 8.73
N PHE A 70 0.62 6.83 9.02
CA PHE A 70 0.47 8.25 8.66
C PHE A 70 0.36 8.44 7.14
N SER A 71 1.21 7.76 6.39
CA SER A 71 1.23 7.79 4.93
C SER A 71 -0.04 7.21 4.30
N LEU A 72 -0.65 6.18 4.89
CA LEU A 72 -1.94 5.65 4.42
C LEU A 72 -3.05 6.71 4.52
N MET A 73 -3.02 7.61 5.52
CA MET A 73 -3.95 8.75 5.56
C MET A 73 -3.71 9.72 4.39
N PHE A 74 -2.47 9.94 3.99
CA PHE A 74 -2.15 10.77 2.82
C PHE A 74 -2.64 10.11 1.53
N GLN A 75 -2.43 8.80 1.39
CA GLN A 75 -2.97 7.99 0.29
C GLN A 75 -4.50 8.06 0.24
N PHE A 76 -5.18 7.97 1.38
CA PHE A 76 -6.63 8.15 1.48
C PHE A 76 -7.09 9.45 0.82
N LEU A 77 -6.42 10.57 1.08
CA LEU A 77 -6.77 11.85 0.46
C LEU A 77 -6.67 11.78 -1.07
N GLY A 78 -5.61 11.18 -1.61
CA GLY A 78 -5.45 11.02 -3.06
C GLY A 78 -6.58 10.21 -3.69
N TYR A 79 -6.94 9.08 -3.08
CA TYR A 79 -8.05 8.26 -3.55
C TYR A 79 -9.41 8.91 -3.37
N PHE A 80 -9.62 9.58 -2.23
CA PHE A 80 -10.84 10.31 -1.95
C PHE A 80 -11.07 11.43 -2.97
N SER A 81 -9.99 12.05 -3.48
CA SER A 81 -10.09 13.03 -4.56
C SER A 81 -10.82 12.45 -5.78
N ILE A 82 -10.36 11.30 -6.29
CA ILE A 82 -11.00 10.65 -7.44
C ILE A 82 -12.39 10.11 -7.10
N THR A 83 -12.59 9.60 -5.89
CA THR A 83 -13.92 9.24 -5.39
C THR A 83 -14.88 10.43 -5.43
N ALA A 84 -14.46 11.60 -4.95
CA ALA A 84 -15.29 12.81 -4.88
C ALA A 84 -15.61 13.34 -6.29
N TYR A 85 -14.63 13.33 -7.19
CA TYR A 85 -14.85 13.61 -8.60
C TYR A 85 -15.88 12.63 -9.20
N MET A 86 -15.69 11.33 -8.97
CA MET A 86 -16.56 10.29 -9.49
C MET A 86 -17.98 10.41 -8.94
N TYR A 87 -18.14 10.73 -7.66
CA TYR A 87 -19.45 10.92 -7.04
C TYR A 87 -20.23 12.08 -7.68
N GLY A 88 -19.55 13.14 -8.11
CA GLY A 88 -20.14 14.23 -8.87
C GLY A 88 -20.63 13.82 -10.27
N ARG A 89 -20.04 12.77 -10.87
CA ARG A 89 -20.44 12.22 -12.17
C ARG A 89 -21.47 11.10 -12.06
N SER A 90 -21.27 10.19 -11.10
CA SER A 90 -22.11 9.05 -10.81
C SER A 90 -22.08 8.76 -9.32
N LYS A 91 -23.24 8.94 -8.67
CA LYS A 91 -23.42 8.64 -7.25
C LYS A 91 -23.11 7.17 -6.95
N LEU A 92 -23.46 6.25 -7.85
CA LEU A 92 -23.22 4.82 -7.66
C LEU A 92 -21.72 4.49 -7.63
N TYR A 93 -20.97 4.82 -8.68
CA TYR A 93 -19.53 4.54 -8.72
C TYR A 93 -18.79 5.28 -7.60
N GLY A 94 -19.11 6.55 -7.36
CA GLY A 94 -18.53 7.31 -6.26
C GLY A 94 -18.79 6.66 -4.89
N SER A 95 -19.99 6.12 -4.65
CA SER A 95 -20.31 5.48 -3.36
C SER A 95 -19.56 4.16 -3.18
N ILE A 96 -19.48 3.35 -4.25
CA ILE A 96 -18.71 2.09 -4.25
C ILE A 96 -17.24 2.39 -3.95
N MET A 97 -16.65 3.36 -4.66
CA MET A 97 -15.25 3.77 -4.47
C MET A 97 -15.00 4.33 -3.07
N PHE A 98 -15.96 5.07 -2.51
CA PHE A 98 -15.85 5.60 -1.15
C PHE A 98 -15.80 4.48 -0.10
N VAL A 99 -16.75 3.55 -0.12
CA VAL A 99 -16.76 2.42 0.81
C VAL A 99 -15.51 1.57 0.65
N ALA A 100 -15.12 1.30 -0.60
CA ALA A 100 -13.95 0.51 -0.94
C ALA A 100 -12.65 1.12 -0.38
N ILE A 101 -12.47 2.45 -0.48
CA ILE A 101 -11.26 3.09 0.03
C ILE A 101 -11.25 3.21 1.56
N VAL A 102 -12.40 3.44 2.20
CA VAL A 102 -12.50 3.44 3.67
C VAL A 102 -12.10 2.06 4.22
N LEU A 103 -12.58 0.98 3.60
CA LEU A 103 -12.19 -0.38 3.97
C LEU A 103 -10.69 -0.62 3.76
N PHE A 104 -10.14 -0.25 2.60
CA PHE A 104 -8.71 -0.41 2.32
C PHE A 104 -7.84 0.29 3.35
N ILE A 105 -8.11 1.55 3.64
CA ILE A 105 -7.27 2.36 4.53
C ILE A 105 -7.38 1.88 5.98
N THR A 106 -8.58 1.59 6.45
CA THR A 106 -8.80 1.12 7.83
C THR A 106 -8.07 -0.20 8.08
N VAL A 107 -8.28 -1.19 7.20
CA VAL A 107 -7.65 -2.51 7.33
C VAL A 107 -6.16 -2.43 6.99
N GLY A 108 -5.76 -1.58 6.05
CA GLY A 108 -4.38 -1.33 5.66
C GLY A 108 -3.53 -0.74 6.78
N ILE A 109 -4.06 0.22 7.54
CA ILE A 109 -3.36 0.79 8.72
C ILE A 109 -3.13 -0.32 9.75
N ALA A 110 -4.18 -1.10 10.06
CA ALA A 110 -4.06 -2.22 11.00
C ALA A 110 -3.03 -3.26 10.51
N HIS A 111 -3.04 -3.60 9.22
CA HIS A 111 -2.06 -4.48 8.60
C HIS A 111 -0.63 -3.93 8.76
N HIS A 112 -0.40 -2.68 8.38
CA HIS A 112 0.93 -2.06 8.38
C HIS A 112 1.52 -1.98 9.79
N VAL A 113 0.70 -1.59 10.78
CA VAL A 113 1.14 -1.51 12.18
C VAL A 113 1.42 -2.91 12.74
N LYS A 114 0.55 -3.88 12.47
CA LYS A 114 0.71 -5.26 12.95
C LYS A 114 2.01 -5.88 12.46
N TYR A 115 2.32 -5.75 11.17
CA TYR A 115 3.52 -6.34 10.59
C TYR A 115 4.80 -5.66 11.11
N GLY A 116 4.83 -4.32 11.17
CA GLY A 116 5.98 -3.62 11.76
C GLY A 116 6.16 -3.93 13.25
N PHE A 117 5.06 -4.13 14.00
CA PHE A 117 5.14 -4.55 15.40
C PHE A 117 5.68 -5.98 15.57
N ALA A 118 5.29 -6.91 14.69
CA ALA A 118 5.81 -8.28 14.73
C ALA A 118 7.33 -8.32 14.49
N GLU A 119 7.84 -7.58 13.50
CA GLU A 119 9.29 -7.45 13.27
C GLU A 119 10.01 -6.75 14.42
N TYR A 120 9.39 -5.72 15.02
CA TYR A 120 9.92 -5.07 16.22
C TYR A 120 10.10 -6.08 17.36
N VAL A 121 9.10 -6.92 17.63
CA VAL A 121 9.16 -7.96 18.67
C VAL A 121 10.29 -8.93 18.38
N PHE A 122 10.46 -9.37 17.13
CA PHE A 122 11.56 -10.26 16.73
C PHE A 122 12.93 -9.66 17.04
N LEU A 123 13.15 -8.39 16.65
CA LEU A 123 14.40 -7.68 16.89
C LEU A 123 14.63 -7.41 18.38
N LYS A 124 13.60 -6.95 19.09
CA LYS A 124 13.68 -6.56 20.51
C LYS A 124 14.02 -7.74 21.42
N LEU A 125 13.52 -8.93 21.09
CA LEU A 125 13.73 -10.15 21.86
C LEU A 125 14.98 -10.95 21.45
N GLY A 126 15.89 -10.33 20.68
CA GLY A 126 17.22 -10.89 20.42
C GLY A 126 17.28 -11.86 19.24
N ARG A 127 16.28 -11.87 18.34
CA ARG A 127 16.30 -12.65 17.07
C ARG A 127 16.47 -14.17 17.24
N ASN A 128 16.13 -14.70 18.41
CA ASN A 128 16.17 -16.15 18.67
C ASN A 128 14.89 -16.85 18.18
N GLU A 129 14.88 -18.19 18.25
CA GLU A 129 13.76 -19.00 17.77
C GLU A 129 12.44 -18.72 18.49
N ARG A 130 12.48 -18.40 19.80
CA ARG A 130 11.29 -17.98 20.55
C ARG A 130 10.74 -16.65 20.04
N ALA A 131 11.60 -15.67 19.80
CA ALA A 131 11.22 -14.38 19.22
C ALA A 131 10.65 -14.55 17.81
N LYS A 132 11.22 -15.44 17.00
CA LYS A 132 10.72 -15.78 15.66
C LYS A 132 9.33 -16.40 15.71
N SER A 133 9.11 -17.35 16.62
CA SER A 133 7.78 -17.96 16.83
C SER A 133 6.74 -16.89 17.15
N LEU A 134 7.04 -15.99 18.09
CA LEU A 134 6.12 -14.89 18.45
C LEU A 134 5.85 -13.93 17.29
N MET A 135 6.86 -13.60 16.47
CA MET A 135 6.67 -12.80 15.26
C MET A 135 5.73 -13.49 14.27
N ILE A 136 5.92 -14.79 14.03
CA ILE A 136 5.06 -15.59 13.14
C ILE A 136 3.63 -15.68 13.70
N ASP A 137 3.47 -15.88 15.01
CA ASP A 137 2.18 -15.90 15.67
C ASP A 137 1.45 -14.56 15.50
N LEU A 138 2.16 -13.43 15.64
CA LEU A 138 1.62 -12.09 15.39
C LEU A 138 1.24 -11.90 13.91
N TYR A 139 2.04 -12.37 12.94
CA TYR A 139 1.67 -12.34 11.52
C TYR A 139 0.40 -13.16 11.22
N ASN A 140 0.22 -14.27 11.92
CA ASN A 140 -0.93 -15.16 11.80
C ASN A 140 -2.16 -14.69 12.57
N SER A 141 -1.98 -13.83 13.58
CA SER A 141 -3.08 -13.19 14.29
C SER A 141 -3.86 -12.22 13.40
N ALA A 142 -5.13 -11.98 13.75
CA ALA A 142 -6.03 -11.05 13.06
C ALA A 142 -6.01 -11.20 11.53
N PRO A 143 -6.38 -12.39 10.99
CA PRO A 143 -6.28 -12.70 9.56
C PRO A 143 -7.09 -11.74 8.67
N ILE A 144 -8.10 -11.07 9.23
CA ILE A 144 -8.86 -10.01 8.54
C ILE A 144 -7.95 -8.88 8.00
N THR A 145 -6.81 -8.63 8.64
CA THR A 145 -5.83 -7.65 8.12
C THR A 145 -5.20 -8.06 6.78
N ARG A 146 -5.25 -9.34 6.40
CA ARG A 146 -4.70 -9.85 5.12
C ARG A 146 -5.55 -9.48 3.92
N ILE A 147 -6.82 -9.13 4.13
CA ILE A 147 -7.73 -8.69 3.07
C ILE A 147 -7.70 -7.17 2.86
N CYS A 148 -6.69 -6.46 3.37
CA CYS A 148 -6.58 -5.00 3.22
C CYS A 148 -6.74 -4.57 1.75
N TYR A 149 -6.11 -5.27 0.81
CA TYR A 149 -6.18 -4.97 -0.61
C TYR A 149 -7.53 -5.27 -1.28
N ALA A 150 -8.49 -5.94 -0.61
CA ALA A 150 -9.79 -6.23 -1.21
C ALA A 150 -10.55 -4.93 -1.55
N GLY A 151 -10.57 -3.96 -0.62
CA GLY A 151 -11.15 -2.64 -0.89
C GLY A 151 -10.41 -1.92 -2.02
N TYR A 152 -9.10 -2.05 -2.08
CA TYR A 152 -8.30 -1.41 -3.13
C TYR A 152 -8.57 -1.98 -4.52
N ILE A 153 -8.74 -3.30 -4.63
CA ILE A 153 -9.12 -3.97 -5.89
C ILE A 153 -10.50 -3.52 -6.33
N VAL A 154 -11.48 -3.48 -5.43
CA VAL A 154 -12.84 -3.00 -5.74
C VAL A 154 -12.81 -1.55 -6.23
N PHE A 155 -12.02 -0.68 -5.58
CA PHE A 155 -11.83 0.71 -6.00
C PHE A 155 -11.30 0.79 -7.45
N ILE A 156 -10.25 0.04 -7.76
CA ILE A 156 -9.61 0.07 -9.08
C ILE A 156 -10.58 -0.46 -10.16
N ILE A 157 -11.27 -1.57 -9.89
CA ILE A 157 -12.24 -2.15 -10.83
C ILE A 157 -13.40 -1.18 -11.09
N ALA A 158 -13.94 -0.56 -10.03
CA ALA A 158 -14.99 0.43 -10.17
C ALA A 158 -14.55 1.64 -11.02
N LEU A 159 -13.32 2.14 -10.80
CA LEU A 159 -12.76 3.23 -11.59
C LEU A 159 -12.56 2.84 -13.06
N ILE A 160 -11.99 1.66 -13.33
CA ILE A 160 -11.84 1.16 -14.71
C ILE A 160 -13.19 1.03 -15.39
N ALA A 161 -14.18 0.43 -14.73
CA ALA A 161 -15.53 0.28 -15.27
C ALA A 161 -16.20 1.65 -15.55
N ALA A 162 -16.00 2.63 -14.67
CA ALA A 162 -16.48 3.99 -14.89
C ALA A 162 -15.82 4.67 -16.09
N ILE A 163 -14.52 4.44 -16.32
CA ILE A 163 -13.80 4.96 -17.49
C ILE A 163 -14.30 4.29 -18.78
N LEU A 164 -14.35 2.96 -18.80
CA LEU A 164 -14.74 2.18 -19.99
C LEU A 164 -16.20 2.40 -20.41
N SER A 165 -17.09 2.65 -19.45
CA SER A 165 -18.49 3.01 -19.72
C SER A 165 -18.69 4.47 -20.12
N GLY A 166 -17.64 5.30 -20.11
CA GLY A 166 -17.71 6.74 -20.35
C GLY A 166 -18.25 7.57 -19.17
N THR A 167 -18.73 6.92 -18.11
CA THR A 167 -19.31 7.57 -16.92
C THR A 167 -18.32 8.52 -16.24
N ALA A 168 -17.03 8.18 -16.24
CA ALA A 168 -15.97 9.00 -15.66
C ALA A 168 -15.74 10.33 -16.42
N GLY A 169 -16.14 10.42 -17.69
CA GLY A 169 -15.81 11.55 -18.56
C GLY A 169 -14.32 11.66 -18.91
N PHE A 170 -13.52 10.65 -18.58
CA PHE A 170 -12.11 10.55 -18.99
C PHE A 170 -11.98 9.87 -20.36
N PRO A 171 -10.91 10.14 -21.12
CA PRO A 171 -10.65 9.41 -22.35
C PRO A 171 -10.39 7.92 -22.05
N LEU A 172 -10.79 7.02 -22.97
CA LEU A 172 -10.71 5.57 -22.75
C LEU A 172 -9.30 5.07 -22.40
N TRP A 173 -8.26 5.69 -22.97
CA TRP A 173 -6.87 5.33 -22.68
C TRP A 173 -6.48 5.56 -21.22
N ALA A 174 -7.22 6.39 -20.47
CA ALA A 174 -6.99 6.61 -19.03
C ALA A 174 -7.11 5.30 -18.22
N ALA A 175 -7.84 4.31 -18.73
CA ALA A 175 -7.93 2.98 -18.10
C ALA A 175 -6.55 2.31 -17.97
N ILE A 176 -5.65 2.52 -18.95
CA ILE A 176 -4.27 1.99 -18.95
C ILE A 176 -3.44 2.60 -17.82
N PHE A 177 -3.74 3.85 -17.44
CA PHE A 177 -3.05 4.55 -16.36
C PHE A 177 -3.76 4.41 -15.02
N THR A 178 -4.65 3.44 -14.86
CA THR A 178 -5.07 2.99 -13.52
C THR A 178 -3.99 2.10 -12.90
N ILE A 179 -4.02 1.94 -11.57
CA ILE A 179 -2.94 1.29 -10.84
C ILE A 179 -2.67 -0.12 -11.34
N LEU A 180 -3.73 -0.91 -11.60
CA LEU A 180 -3.57 -2.34 -11.88
C LEU A 180 -2.80 -2.60 -13.19
N PRO A 181 -3.17 -1.99 -14.34
CA PRO A 181 -2.37 -2.15 -15.57
C PRO A 181 -0.91 -1.67 -15.42
N VAL A 182 -0.68 -0.52 -14.77
CA VAL A 182 0.69 -0.02 -14.53
C VAL A 182 1.47 -1.00 -13.64
N PHE A 183 0.85 -1.52 -12.58
CA PHE A 183 1.45 -2.52 -11.71
C PHE A 183 1.81 -3.80 -12.47
N ILE A 184 0.93 -4.31 -13.34
CA ILE A 184 1.19 -5.50 -14.16
C ILE A 184 2.42 -5.30 -15.05
N ILE A 185 2.56 -4.12 -15.66
CA ILE A 185 3.73 -3.79 -16.50
C ILE A 185 5.02 -3.75 -15.67
N LEU A 186 4.95 -3.23 -14.45
CA LEU A 186 6.11 -3.09 -13.57
C LEU A 186 6.46 -4.38 -12.80
N PHE A 187 5.53 -5.32 -12.68
CA PHE A 187 5.68 -6.54 -11.89
C PHE A 187 6.92 -7.39 -12.26
N PRO A 188 7.28 -7.60 -13.55
CA PRO A 188 8.46 -8.39 -13.93
C PRO A 188 9.78 -7.84 -13.41
N PHE A 189 9.88 -6.53 -13.14
CA PHE A 189 11.10 -5.88 -12.67
C PHE A 189 11.39 -6.12 -11.19
N ARG A 190 10.42 -6.68 -10.43
CA ARG A 190 10.56 -7.05 -9.01
C ARG A 190 11.10 -5.90 -8.13
N ILE A 191 10.66 -4.67 -8.39
CA ILE A 191 11.08 -3.48 -7.64
C ILE A 191 10.34 -3.43 -6.30
N ILE A 192 11.06 -3.22 -5.20
CA ILE A 192 10.44 -3.01 -3.88
C ILE A 192 9.62 -1.73 -3.90
N GLY A 193 8.33 -1.84 -3.58
CA GLY A 193 7.36 -0.75 -3.67
C GLY A 193 6.76 -0.55 -5.07
N THR A 194 6.78 -1.56 -5.95
CA THR A 194 6.17 -1.49 -7.29
C THR A 194 4.73 -0.96 -7.27
N LEU A 195 3.91 -1.38 -6.29
CA LEU A 195 2.54 -0.90 -6.13
C LEU A 195 2.46 0.61 -5.87
N HIS A 196 3.40 1.16 -5.09
CA HIS A 196 3.49 2.59 -4.82
C HIS A 196 3.89 3.37 -6.07
N ILE A 197 4.83 2.86 -6.86
CA ILE A 197 5.22 3.47 -8.14
C ILE A 197 4.03 3.52 -9.11
N ALA A 198 3.29 2.41 -9.22
CA ALA A 198 2.09 2.34 -10.06
C ALA A 198 1.04 3.37 -9.62
N ALA A 199 0.79 3.48 -8.31
CA ALA A 199 -0.16 4.45 -7.78
C ALA A 199 0.27 5.91 -7.99
N ILE A 200 1.56 6.22 -7.82
CA ILE A 200 2.10 7.56 -8.09
C ILE A 200 1.90 7.92 -9.57
N ALA A 201 2.26 7.02 -10.48
CA ALA A 201 2.07 7.23 -11.91
C ALA A 201 0.59 7.46 -12.27
N SER A 202 -0.31 6.64 -11.72
CA SER A 202 -1.76 6.81 -11.90
C SER A 202 -2.27 8.16 -11.38
N MET A 203 -1.88 8.55 -10.17
CA MET A 203 -2.31 9.83 -9.57
C MET A 203 -1.80 11.05 -10.34
N LEU A 204 -0.60 10.98 -10.93
CA LEU A 204 -0.09 12.02 -11.81
C LEU A 204 -0.96 12.18 -13.07
N VAL A 205 -1.36 11.07 -13.71
CA VAL A 205 -2.27 11.12 -14.85
C VAL A 205 -3.64 11.67 -14.44
N TRP A 206 -4.18 11.21 -13.31
CA TRP A 206 -5.44 11.71 -12.79
C TRP A 206 -5.41 13.22 -12.52
N MET A 207 -4.29 13.76 -12.07
CA MET A 207 -4.12 15.20 -11.85
C MET A 207 -4.15 16.04 -13.14
N ILE A 208 -3.76 15.44 -14.26
CA ILE A 208 -3.85 16.05 -15.59
C ILE A 208 -5.28 15.98 -16.13
N LEU A 209 -5.99 14.88 -15.84
CA LEU A 209 -7.36 14.63 -16.32
C LEU A 209 -8.43 15.38 -15.53
N LEU A 210 -8.16 15.73 -14.27
CA LEU A 210 -8.98 16.64 -13.47
C LEU A 210 -8.69 18.10 -13.83
#